data_AF-A0AAD1RCD2-F1
#
_entry.id   AF-A0AAD1RCD2-F1
#
_cell.length_a   1.000
_cell.length_b   1.000
_cell.length_c   1.000
_cell.angle_alpha   90.00
_cell.angle_beta   90.00
_cell.angle_gamma   90.00
#
_symmetry.space_group_name_H-M   'P 1'
#
loop_
_entity.id
_entity.type
_entity.pdbx_description
1 polymer ?
#
loop_
_entity_poly.entity_id
_entity_poly.type
_entity_poly.pdbx_seq_one_letter_code
_entity_poly.pdbx_strand_id
1 'polypeptide(L)'
;MLQETHFRSGATPTLQNKSYPTNHFCNHPTARKAGVAILLSTELEFQVLDTVTDTQGRYLFLKGTIAGKLYTFANIYVTNKRQAMFLKSTLAKLNDFSEGILVLGVDFNVPLDPILDSSTGHSSISQLHL
;
A
#
# COMPACT_ATOMS: atom_id res chain seq x y z
N MET A 1 -1.91 -0.69 8.36
CA MET A 1 -2.09 -0.85 6.90
C MET A 1 -2.36 -2.32 6.62
N LEU A 2 -3.25 -2.65 5.69
CA LEU A 2 -3.57 -4.03 5.31
C LEU A 2 -3.35 -4.23 3.82
N GLN A 3 -2.88 -5.40 3.42
CA GLN A 3 -2.74 -5.87 2.05
C GLN A 3 -3.55 -7.16 1.86
N GLU A 4 -3.75 -7.57 0.61
CA GLU A 4 -4.56 -8.76 0.25
C GLU A 4 -5.97 -8.77 0.87
N THR A 5 -6.62 -7.61 0.93
CA THR A 5 -7.97 -7.51 1.52
C THR A 5 -9.00 -8.35 0.74
N HIS A 6 -8.74 -8.60 -0.56
CA HIS A 6 -9.56 -9.42 -1.44
C HIS A 6 -11.02 -8.96 -1.57
N PHE A 7 -11.29 -7.70 -1.22
CA PHE A 7 -12.56 -7.06 -1.46
C PHE A 7 -12.66 -6.59 -2.91
N ARG A 8 -13.87 -6.64 -3.45
CA ARG A 8 -14.20 -6.06 -4.76
C ARG A 8 -14.83 -4.68 -4.56
N SER A 9 -14.67 -3.80 -5.53
CA SER A 9 -15.40 -2.53 -5.56
C SER A 9 -16.91 -2.78 -5.45
N GLY A 10 -17.59 -2.01 -4.59
CA GLY A 10 -19.02 -2.16 -4.30
C GLY A 10 -19.38 -3.27 -3.31
N ALA A 11 -18.41 -4.06 -2.81
CA ALA A 11 -18.64 -5.05 -1.75
C ALA A 11 -17.55 -5.02 -0.67
N THR A 12 -17.14 -3.81 -0.28
CA THR A 12 -16.26 -3.59 0.89
C THR A 12 -17.08 -3.82 2.17
N PRO A 13 -16.62 -4.66 3.11
CA PRO A 13 -17.30 -4.83 4.38
C PRO A 13 -17.16 -3.58 5.25
N THR A 14 -18.17 -3.32 6.08
CA THR A 14 -18.05 -2.36 7.17
C THR A 14 -17.14 -2.95 8.25
N LEU A 15 -16.11 -2.20 8.65
CA LEU A 15 -15.30 -2.60 9.81
C LEU A 15 -16.13 -2.43 11.08
N GLN A 16 -16.19 -3.47 11.89
CA GLN A 16 -16.94 -3.45 13.15
C GLN A 16 -16.18 -2.79 14.30
N ASN A 17 -14.89 -2.48 14.11
CA ASN A 17 -14.07 -1.85 15.13
C ASN A 17 -14.31 -0.34 15.16
N LYS A 18 -14.96 0.14 16.22
CA LYS A 18 -15.29 1.56 16.43
C LYS A 18 -14.07 2.47 16.56
N SER A 19 -12.90 1.93 16.87
CA SER A 19 -11.65 2.71 17.01
C SER A 19 -11.02 3.06 15.66
N TYR A 20 -11.47 2.41 14.57
CA TYR A 20 -10.97 2.64 13.21
C TYR A 20 -12.15 2.83 12.24
N PRO A 21 -12.91 3.93 12.35
CA PRO A 21 -14.06 4.22 11.48
C PRO A 21 -13.66 4.84 10.15
N THR A 22 -12.47 5.47 10.07
CA THR A 22 -11.94 6.08 8.85
C THR A 22 -11.06 5.09 8.11
N ASN A 23 -11.56 4.65 6.96
CA ASN A 23 -11.02 3.53 6.23
C ASN A 23 -10.85 3.95 4.78
N HIS A 24 -9.62 3.96 4.29
CA HIS A 24 -9.35 4.18 2.89
C HIS A 24 -9.04 2.83 2.26
N PHE A 25 -9.86 2.43 1.30
CA PHE A 25 -9.70 1.18 0.57
C PHE A 25 -9.38 1.46 -0.90
N CYS A 26 -8.42 0.71 -1.43
CA CYS A 26 -8.21 0.59 -2.86
C CYS A 26 -8.44 -0.88 -3.21
N ASN A 27 -9.60 -1.17 -3.80
CA ASN A 27 -10.02 -2.52 -4.11
C ASN A 27 -9.81 -2.84 -5.59
N HIS A 28 -9.71 -4.12 -5.89
CA HIS A 28 -9.79 -4.56 -7.27
C HIS A 28 -11.22 -4.35 -7.81
N PRO A 29 -11.40 -3.89 -9.06
CA PRO A 29 -12.71 -3.48 -9.57
C PRO A 29 -13.74 -4.60 -9.64
N THR A 30 -13.33 -5.82 -10.00
CA THR A 30 -14.26 -6.93 -10.27
C THR A 30 -13.98 -8.22 -9.50
N ALA A 31 -12.71 -8.65 -9.45
CA ALA A 31 -12.27 -9.87 -8.78
C ALA A 31 -11.94 -9.67 -7.28
N ARG A 32 -12.05 -10.76 -6.50
CA ARG A 32 -11.57 -10.85 -5.11
C ARG A 32 -10.09 -11.21 -5.08
N LYS A 33 -9.24 -10.26 -5.48
CA LYS A 33 -7.78 -10.40 -5.50
C LYS A 33 -7.14 -9.05 -5.22
N ALA A 34 -5.88 -9.04 -4.76
CA ALA A 34 -5.22 -7.81 -4.31
C ALA A 34 -6.10 -7.04 -3.31
N GLY A 35 -5.98 -5.73 -3.26
CA GLY A 35 -6.71 -4.88 -2.35
C GLY A 35 -5.81 -4.43 -1.20
N VAL A 36 -5.79 -3.12 -0.98
CA VAL A 36 -5.03 -2.50 0.11
C VAL A 36 -5.91 -1.54 0.90
N ALA A 37 -5.62 -1.40 2.19
CA ALA A 37 -6.34 -0.50 3.06
C ALA A 37 -5.42 0.27 4.01
N ILE A 38 -5.75 1.53 4.26
CA ILE A 38 -5.19 2.33 5.35
C ILE A 38 -6.32 2.62 6.33
N LEU A 39 -6.13 2.16 7.57
CA LEU A 39 -7.06 2.36 8.68
C LEU A 39 -6.45 3.38 9.62
N LEU A 40 -7.20 4.42 9.93
CA LEU A 40 -6.77 5.50 10.81
C LEU A 40 -7.54 5.42 12.11
N SER A 41 -6.83 5.53 13.24
CA SER A 41 -7.43 5.55 14.56
C SER A 41 -8.28 6.81 14.74
N THR A 42 -9.37 6.73 15.49
CA THR A 42 -10.13 7.92 15.92
C THR A 42 -9.31 8.90 16.75
N GLU A 43 -8.27 8.41 17.44
CA GLU A 43 -7.36 9.24 18.23
C GLU A 43 -6.32 9.97 17.36
N LEU A 44 -6.19 9.57 16.10
CA LEU A 44 -5.30 10.20 15.14
C LEU A 44 -6.07 11.27 14.38
N GLU A 45 -5.86 12.54 14.74
CA GLU A 45 -6.40 13.69 14.02
C GLU A 45 -5.68 13.90 12.68
N PHE A 46 -5.89 12.98 11.75
CA PHE A 46 -5.35 13.04 10.40
C PHE A 46 -6.31 13.76 9.46
N GLN A 47 -5.86 14.89 8.91
CA GLN A 47 -6.60 15.61 7.87
C GLN A 47 -6.06 15.21 6.50
N VAL A 48 -6.86 14.47 5.73
CA VAL A 48 -6.52 14.07 4.37
C VAL A 48 -6.50 15.30 3.46
N LEU A 49 -5.40 15.50 2.74
CA LEU A 49 -5.23 16.55 1.74
C LEU A 49 -5.34 16.00 0.32
N ASP A 50 -4.77 14.82 0.08
CA ASP A 50 -4.79 14.20 -1.24
C ASP A 50 -4.72 12.67 -1.14
N THR A 51 -5.20 11.97 -2.17
CA THR A 51 -5.27 10.51 -2.24
C THR A 51 -4.98 10.01 -3.64
N VAL A 52 -4.08 9.03 -3.76
CA VAL A 52 -3.77 8.34 -5.01
C VAL A 52 -4.01 6.84 -4.86
N THR A 53 -4.71 6.24 -5.82
CA THR A 53 -5.06 4.81 -5.81
C THR A 53 -4.65 4.11 -7.10
N ASP A 54 -4.43 2.81 -7.02
CA ASP A 54 -4.22 1.94 -8.18
C ASP A 54 -5.56 1.46 -8.76
N THR A 55 -5.61 1.28 -10.07
CA THR A 55 -6.82 0.77 -10.74
C THR A 55 -7.08 -0.72 -10.50
N GLN A 56 -6.09 -1.47 -9.99
CA GLN A 56 -6.17 -2.90 -9.72
C GLN A 56 -6.10 -3.23 -8.22
N GLY A 57 -6.21 -2.24 -7.33
CA GLY A 57 -6.20 -2.49 -5.88
C GLY A 57 -4.81 -2.73 -5.29
N ARG A 58 -3.71 -2.31 -5.96
CA ARG A 58 -2.34 -2.66 -5.54
C ARG A 58 -1.62 -1.60 -4.72
N TYR A 59 -2.04 -0.34 -4.78
CA TYR A 59 -1.48 0.69 -3.90
C TYR A 59 -2.51 1.74 -3.53
N LEU A 60 -2.30 2.36 -2.38
CA LEU A 60 -3.07 3.47 -1.85
C LEU A 60 -2.10 4.42 -1.14
N PHE A 61 -2.05 5.67 -1.59
CA PHE A 61 -1.28 6.74 -0.98
C PHE A 61 -2.24 7.78 -0.41
N LEU A 62 -1.99 8.21 0.82
CA LEU A 62 -2.70 9.29 1.49
C LEU A 62 -1.69 10.34 1.89
N LYS A 63 -1.91 11.58 1.47
CA LYS A 63 -1.17 12.74 1.96
C LYS A 63 -2.09 13.54 2.87
N GLY A 64 -1.57 14.01 3.99
CA GLY A 64 -2.36 14.77 4.94
C GLY A 64 -1.52 15.38 6.04
N THR A 65 -2.19 15.91 7.07
CA THR A 65 -1.51 16.49 8.23
C THR A 65 -1.92 15.85 9.53
N ILE A 66 -0.98 15.79 10.48
CA ILE A 66 -1.21 15.43 11.88
C ILE A 66 -0.60 16.56 12.71
N ALA A 67 -1.40 17.22 13.55
CA ALA A 67 -0.97 18.37 14.35
C ALA A 67 -0.19 19.44 13.53
N GLY A 68 -0.67 19.73 12.32
CA GLY A 68 -0.08 20.72 11.42
C GLY A 68 1.18 20.27 10.66
N LYS A 69 1.70 19.06 10.90
CA LYS A 69 2.84 18.50 10.18
C LYS A 69 2.38 17.60 9.03
N LEU A 70 3.03 17.70 7.87
CA LEU A 70 2.73 16.88 6.70
C LEU A 70 3.23 15.44 6.86
N TYR A 71 2.36 14.50 6.48
CA TYR A 71 2.63 13.07 6.40
C TYR A 71 2.12 12.51 5.08
N THR A 72 2.86 11.54 4.56
CA THR A 72 2.43 10.68 3.47
C THR A 72 2.40 9.24 3.97
N PHE A 73 1.23 8.61 3.94
CA PHE A 73 1.06 7.19 4.20
C PHE A 73 0.93 6.45 2.87
N ALA A 74 1.84 5.53 2.60
CA ALA A 74 1.83 4.73 1.38
C ALA A 74 1.71 3.25 1.71
N ASN A 75 0.70 2.60 1.15
CA ASN A 75 0.50 1.16 1.26
C ASN A 75 0.60 0.51 -0.13
N ILE A 76 1.51 -0.45 -0.29
CA ILE A 76 1.80 -1.10 -1.58
C ILE A 76 1.74 -2.62 -1.42
N TYR A 77 1.07 -3.29 -2.35
CA TYR A 77 1.06 -4.73 -2.54
C TYR A 77 1.68 -5.07 -3.89
N VAL A 78 2.80 -5.81 -3.88
CA VAL A 78 3.54 -6.18 -5.08
C VAL A 78 3.07 -7.52 -5.62
N THR A 79 2.66 -7.56 -6.89
CA THR A 79 2.17 -8.79 -7.53
C THR A 79 3.31 -9.65 -8.06
N ASN A 80 3.17 -10.98 -8.04
CA ASN A 80 4.16 -11.95 -8.56
C ASN A 80 4.60 -11.77 -10.04
N LYS A 81 3.92 -10.95 -10.83
CA LYS A 81 4.25 -10.69 -12.23
C LYS A 81 4.90 -9.33 -12.39
N ARG A 82 6.06 -9.29 -13.08
CA ARG A 82 6.79 -8.04 -13.42
C ARG A 82 7.05 -7.14 -12.20
N GLN A 83 7.41 -7.76 -11.08
CA GLN A 83 7.60 -7.11 -9.77
C GLN A 83 8.51 -5.88 -9.84
N ALA A 84 9.70 -6.01 -10.46
CA ALA A 84 10.67 -4.92 -10.57
C ALA A 84 10.12 -3.70 -11.34
N MET A 85 9.44 -3.93 -12.46
CA MET A 85 8.83 -2.86 -13.26
C MET A 85 7.68 -2.19 -12.50
N PHE A 86 6.85 -2.98 -11.82
CA PHE A 86 5.76 -2.45 -11.00
C PHE A 86 6.28 -1.62 -9.83
N LEU A 87 7.26 -2.12 -9.08
CA LEU A 87 7.89 -1.41 -7.97
C LEU A 87 8.53 -0.11 -8.46
N LYS A 88 9.39 -0.15 -9.49
CA LYS A 88 10.05 1.06 -10.02
C LYS A 88 9.05 2.14 -10.42
N SER A 89 8.01 1.77 -11.16
CA SER A 89 6.98 2.74 -11.59
C SER A 89 6.11 3.25 -10.44
N THR A 90 5.81 2.41 -9.45
CA THR A 90 5.01 2.78 -8.27
C THR A 90 5.81 3.68 -7.33
N LEU A 91 7.10 3.40 -7.12
CA LEU A 91 7.99 4.22 -6.31
C LEU A 91 8.26 5.58 -6.95
N ALA A 92 8.40 5.65 -8.28
CA ALA A 92 8.51 6.93 -8.99
C ALA A 92 7.26 7.80 -8.75
N LYS A 93 6.06 7.23 -8.91
CA LYS A 93 4.80 7.93 -8.58
C LYS A 93 4.72 8.35 -7.12
N LEU A 94 5.18 7.50 -6.20
CA LEU A 94 5.20 7.82 -4.78
C LEU A 94 6.14 8.99 -4.51
N ASN A 95 7.32 9.02 -5.13
CA ASN A 95 8.28 10.11 -4.98
C ASN A 95 7.67 11.46 -5.41
N ASP A 96 6.98 11.49 -6.56
CA ASP A 96 6.30 12.70 -7.05
C ASP A 96 5.11 13.11 -6.18
N PHE A 97 4.42 12.14 -5.58
CA PHE A 97 3.29 12.38 -4.71
C PHE A 97 3.71 12.77 -3.29
N SER A 98 4.78 12.20 -2.75
CA SER A 98 5.09 12.26 -1.33
C SER A 98 5.55 13.64 -0.87
N GLU A 99 5.12 14.01 0.34
CA GLU A 99 5.55 15.22 1.00
C GLU A 99 5.56 15.01 2.53
N GLY A 100 6.50 15.66 3.23
CA GLY A 100 6.65 15.52 4.67
C GLY A 100 7.21 14.15 5.09
N ILE A 101 6.73 13.60 6.20
CA ILE A 101 7.18 12.28 6.68
C ILE A 101 6.49 11.18 5.88
N LEU A 102 7.28 10.33 5.21
CA LEU A 102 6.79 9.14 4.54
C LEU A 102 6.72 7.95 5.52
N VAL A 103 5.53 7.38 5.68
CA VAL A 103 5.29 6.09 6.33
C VAL A 103 4.89 5.10 5.25
N LEU A 104 5.79 4.17 4.96
CA LEU A 104 5.66 3.21 3.87
C LEU A 104 5.43 1.80 4.41
N GLY A 105 4.30 1.19 4.05
CA GLY A 105 4.03 -0.23 4.25
C GLY A 105 4.03 -0.95 2.91
N VAL A 106 4.88 -1.96 2.76
CA VAL A 106 5.01 -2.73 1.51
C VAL A 106 4.96 -4.22 1.82
N ASP A 107 4.11 -4.94 1.09
CA ASP A 107 4.28 -6.36 0.88
C ASP A 107 5.02 -6.56 -0.45
N PHE A 108 6.30 -6.91 -0.35
CA PHE A 108 7.18 -7.07 -1.49
C PHE A 108 6.89 -8.35 -2.28
N ASN A 109 6.29 -9.36 -1.64
CA ASN A 109 6.05 -10.67 -2.22
C ASN A 109 7.31 -11.26 -2.92
N VAL A 110 8.49 -10.93 -2.40
CA VAL A 110 9.80 -11.36 -2.89
C VAL A 110 10.82 -11.31 -1.74
N PRO A 111 11.75 -12.29 -1.63
CA PRO A 111 12.90 -12.17 -0.75
C PRO A 111 13.81 -11.03 -1.20
N LEU A 112 14.24 -10.17 -0.25
CA LEU A 112 15.13 -9.05 -0.53
C LEU A 112 16.57 -9.55 -0.67
N ASP A 113 17.00 -10.38 0.27
CA ASP A 113 18.19 -11.19 0.15
C ASP A 113 17.76 -12.65 -0.05
N PRO A 114 17.90 -13.24 -1.24
CA PRO A 114 17.45 -14.60 -1.48
C PRO A 114 18.20 -15.63 -0.64
N ILE A 115 19.44 -15.33 -0.24
CA ILE A 115 20.27 -16.22 0.58
C ILE A 115 19.78 -16.22 2.03
N LEU A 116 19.36 -15.06 2.56
CA LEU A 116 18.91 -14.93 3.94
C LEU A 116 17.39 -15.11 4.12
N ASP A 117 16.60 -14.65 3.16
CA ASP A 117 15.14 -14.52 3.25
C ASP A 117 14.38 -15.64 2.53
N SER A 118 15.09 -16.61 1.93
CA SER A 118 14.46 -17.74 1.24
C SER A 118 15.12 -19.06 1.60
N SER A 119 14.30 -20.13 1.65
CA SER A 119 14.79 -21.49 1.87
C SER A 119 15.51 -22.09 0.66
N THR A 120 15.38 -21.48 -0.52
CA THR A 120 15.93 -21.99 -1.78
C THR A 120 17.17 -21.24 -2.26
N GLY A 121 17.51 -20.10 -1.64
CA GLY A 121 18.60 -19.24 -2.11
C GLY A 121 18.29 -18.48 -3.41
N HIS A 122 17.04 -18.54 -3.90
CA HIS A 122 16.66 -18.03 -5.22
C HIS A 122 15.56 -16.97 -5.13
N SER A 123 15.67 -15.93 -5.97
CA SER A 123 14.62 -14.91 -6.13
C SER A 123 14.13 -14.84 -7.57
N SER A 124 12.83 -14.63 -7.71
CA SER A 124 12.15 -14.35 -8.98
C SER A 124 12.50 -12.98 -9.58
N ILE A 125 13.22 -12.14 -8.84
CA ILE A 125 13.75 -10.88 -9.33
C ILE A 125 15.25 -11.05 -9.59
N SER A 126 15.66 -10.94 -10.85
CA SER A 126 17.05 -10.73 -11.22
C SER A 126 17.47 -9.34 -10.71
N GLN A 127 18.20 -9.30 -9.58
CA GLN A 127 18.86 -8.13 -9.00
C GLN A 127 18.09 -6.80 -9.15
N LEU A 128 17.24 -6.51 -8.17
CA LEU A 128 16.71 -5.16 -7.97
C LEU A 128 17.88 -4.27 -7.53
N HIS A 129 18.60 -3.64 -8.47
CA HIS A 129 19.45 -2.48 -8.14
C HIS A 129 18.49 -1.30 -7.93
N LEU A 130 18.11 -1.05 -6.67
CA LEU A 130 17.45 0.18 -6.24
C LEU A 130 18.45 1.34 -6.30
#